data_AF-A0A4Q6BHE7-F1
#
_entry.id   AF-A0A4Q6BHE7-F1
#
_cell.length_a   1.000
_cell.length_b   1.000
_cell.length_c   1.000
_cell.angle_alpha   90.00
_cell.angle_beta   90.00
_cell.angle_gamma   90.00
#
_symmetry.space_group_name_H-M   'P 1'
#
loop_
_entity.id
_entity.type
_entity.pdbx_description
1 polymer ?
#
loop_
_entity_poly.entity_id
_entity_poly.type
_entity_poly.pdbx_seq_one_letter_code
_entity_poly.pdbx_strand_id
1 'polypeptide(L)'
;MGIGEFTRIITREIRHGLQKREAKTLSSADRTVLEKLDQQGFCLLPQFKSPAECASLRLELDRLLSDSGTKLWQSKSGADRRIFGADRISPLIAAFFQDPYISHIIDAYEKSSRKTGFTMASHISFKEGNTGSGEGWHRDRADYKQTKAILYLSNVNENNGPTQYIEGSHGFRSVWFRGWRAGLAPLETRMKDEAVEDYLRTNKSE
;
A
#
# COMPACT_ATOMS: atom_id res chain seq x y z
N MET A 1 -20.64 14.19 -4.59
CA MET A 1 -19.95 13.91 -5.86
C MET A 1 -20.88 14.30 -7.01
N GLY A 2 -20.41 15.11 -7.96
CA GLY A 2 -21.19 15.45 -9.14
C GLY A 2 -21.17 14.34 -10.19
N ILE A 3 -22.18 14.29 -11.06
CA ILE A 3 -22.30 13.30 -12.14
C ILE A 3 -21.03 13.27 -13.01
N GLY A 4 -20.48 14.44 -13.36
CA GLY A 4 -19.27 14.53 -14.19
C GLY A 4 -18.02 13.91 -13.56
N GLU A 5 -17.88 13.98 -12.24
CA GLU A 5 -16.74 13.38 -11.52
C GLU A 5 -16.86 11.85 -11.48
N PHE A 6 -18.07 11.35 -11.24
CA PHE A 6 -18.37 9.93 -11.30
C PHE A 6 -18.11 9.36 -12.71
N THR A 7 -18.61 10.02 -13.76
CA THR A 7 -18.37 9.62 -15.16
C THR A 7 -16.89 9.57 -15.49
N ARG A 8 -16.09 10.54 -14.99
CA ARG A 8 -14.64 10.56 -15.18
C ARG A 8 -13.96 9.34 -14.55
N ILE A 9 -14.34 8.97 -13.33
CA ILE A 9 -13.78 7.80 -12.64
C ILE A 9 -14.12 6.51 -13.39
N ILE A 10 -15.40 6.30 -13.72
CA ILE A 10 -15.86 5.14 -14.49
C ILE A 10 -15.12 5.00 -15.82
N THR A 11 -15.03 6.10 -16.58
CA THR A 11 -14.37 6.11 -17.90
C THR A 11 -12.90 5.72 -17.78
N ARG A 12 -12.24 6.15 -16.71
CA ARG A 12 -10.84 5.83 -16.44
C ARG A 12 -10.64 4.36 -16.09
N GLU A 13 -11.50 3.80 -15.25
CA GLU A 13 -11.46 2.38 -14.87
C GLU A 13 -11.74 1.46 -16.06
N ILE A 14 -12.73 1.82 -16.90
CA ILE A 14 -12.97 1.10 -18.17
C ILE A 14 -11.74 1.16 -19.07
N ARG A 15 -11.13 2.34 -19.23
CA ARG A 15 -9.91 2.50 -20.04
C ARG A 15 -8.76 1.65 -19.50
N HIS A 16 -8.56 1.63 -18.19
CA HIS A 16 -7.54 0.80 -17.54
C HIS A 16 -7.80 -0.69 -17.75
N GLY A 17 -9.05 -1.13 -17.62
CA GLY A 17 -9.46 -2.51 -17.91
C GLY A 17 -9.15 -2.94 -19.34
N LEU A 18 -9.43 -2.06 -20.32
CA LEU A 18 -9.20 -2.30 -21.74
C LEU A 18 -7.73 -2.21 -22.17
N GLN A 19 -6.88 -1.51 -21.41
CA GLN A 19 -5.44 -1.49 -21.68
C GLN A 19 -4.87 -2.90 -21.56
N LYS A 20 -4.09 -3.31 -22.54
CA LYS A 20 -3.28 -4.53 -22.44
C LYS A 20 -2.06 -4.23 -21.57
N ARG A 21 -1.62 -5.21 -20.79
CA ARG A 21 -0.29 -5.14 -20.17
C ARG A 21 0.73 -4.94 -21.29
N GLU A 22 1.67 -4.01 -21.11
CA GLU A 22 2.77 -3.88 -22.06
C GLU A 22 3.42 -5.25 -22.25
N ALA A 23 3.83 -5.55 -23.48
CA ALA A 23 4.45 -6.83 -23.84
C ALA A 23 5.89 -6.94 -23.29
N LYS A 24 6.09 -6.66 -22.00
CA LYS A 24 7.29 -7.08 -21.29
C LYS A 24 7.22 -8.59 -21.11
N THR A 25 8.36 -9.27 -21.26
CA THR A 25 8.45 -10.72 -21.09
C THR A 25 8.18 -11.07 -19.63
N LEU A 26 6.95 -11.49 -19.31
CA LEU A 26 6.56 -11.93 -17.97
C LEU A 26 6.93 -13.40 -17.78
N SER A 27 7.75 -13.68 -16.76
CA SER A 27 8.05 -15.04 -16.32
C SER A 27 6.81 -15.72 -15.73
N SER A 28 6.86 -17.04 -15.51
CA SER A 28 5.79 -17.75 -14.78
C SER A 28 5.62 -17.19 -13.37
N ALA A 29 6.73 -16.89 -12.68
CA ALA A 29 6.72 -16.29 -11.35
C ALA A 29 6.06 -14.90 -11.35
N ASP A 30 6.35 -14.06 -12.34
CA ASP A 30 5.72 -12.73 -12.46
C ASP A 30 4.21 -12.86 -12.63
N ARG A 31 3.75 -13.83 -13.44
CA ARG A 31 2.32 -14.08 -13.65
C ARG A 31 1.63 -14.49 -12.35
N THR A 32 2.24 -15.36 -11.55
CA THR A 32 1.71 -15.74 -10.23
C THR A 32 1.60 -14.54 -9.29
N VAL A 33 2.59 -13.63 -9.29
CA VAL A 33 2.53 -12.41 -8.49
C VAL A 33 1.38 -11.51 -8.96
N LEU A 34 1.26 -11.31 -10.27
CA LEU A 34 0.20 -10.47 -10.86
C LEU A 34 -1.20 -11.05 -10.62
N GLU A 35 -1.36 -12.37 -10.70
CA GLU A 35 -2.62 -13.05 -10.40
C GLU A 35 -3.05 -12.84 -8.95
N LYS A 36 -2.12 -12.96 -7.99
CA LYS A 36 -2.40 -12.66 -6.58
C LYS A 36 -2.79 -11.19 -6.38
N LEU A 37 -2.08 -10.25 -7.01
CA LEU A 37 -2.43 -8.82 -6.94
C LEU A 37 -3.80 -8.53 -7.58
N ASP A 38 -4.18 -9.22 -8.64
CA ASP A 38 -5.49 -9.05 -9.28
C ASP A 38 -6.61 -9.61 -8.38
N GLN A 39 -6.42 -10.80 -7.80
CA GLN A 39 -7.44 -11.50 -7.01
C GLN A 39 -7.56 -10.97 -5.57
N GLN A 40 -6.44 -10.85 -4.86
CA GLN A 40 -6.40 -10.57 -3.43
C GLN A 40 -6.13 -9.08 -3.12
N GLY A 41 -5.49 -8.38 -4.05
CA GLY A 41 -5.08 -6.98 -3.87
C GLY A 41 -3.70 -6.81 -3.22
N PHE A 42 -3.05 -7.89 -2.81
CA PHE A 42 -1.68 -7.92 -2.31
C PHE A 42 -0.97 -9.21 -2.71
N CYS A 43 0.36 -9.21 -2.61
CA CYS A 43 1.18 -10.41 -2.78
C CYS A 43 2.37 -10.32 -1.83
N LEU A 44 2.62 -11.40 -1.08
CA LEU A 44 3.80 -11.51 -0.21
C LEU A 44 4.99 -12.04 -1.01
N LEU A 45 6.11 -11.35 -0.90
CA LEU A 45 7.40 -11.74 -1.46
C LEU A 45 8.35 -12.08 -0.30
N PRO A 46 8.40 -13.35 0.14
CA PRO A 46 9.26 -13.73 1.26
C PRO A 46 10.73 -13.58 0.87
N GLN A 47 11.57 -13.21 1.84
CA GLN A 47 13.03 -13.14 1.67
C GLN A 47 13.47 -12.21 0.52
N PHE A 48 12.71 -11.15 0.26
CA PHE A 48 13.05 -10.15 -0.77
C PHE A 48 14.39 -9.44 -0.52
N LYS A 49 14.76 -9.29 0.77
CA LYS A 49 16.05 -8.80 1.23
C LYS A 49 16.66 -9.78 2.22
N SER A 50 17.98 -9.89 2.20
CA SER A 50 18.72 -10.68 3.18
C SER A 50 18.64 -10.05 4.58
N PRO A 51 18.84 -10.84 5.66
CA PRO A 51 18.89 -10.29 7.02
C PRO A 51 19.92 -9.17 7.20
N ALA A 52 21.06 -9.25 6.49
CA ALA A 52 22.10 -8.23 6.53
C ALA A 52 21.67 -6.92 5.85
N GLU A 53 21.02 -7.00 4.68
CA GLU A 53 20.46 -5.82 4.01
C GLU A 53 19.37 -5.16 4.87
N CYS A 54 18.49 -5.96 5.48
CA CYS A 54 17.47 -5.45 6.41
C CYS A 54 18.13 -4.76 7.62
N ALA A 55 19.19 -5.33 8.18
CA ALA A 55 19.92 -4.72 9.29
C ALA A 55 20.54 -3.37 8.92
N SER A 56 21.16 -3.26 7.74
CA SER A 56 21.71 -2.00 7.23
C SER A 56 20.62 -0.95 7.02
N LEU A 57 19.47 -1.33 6.47
CA LEU A 57 18.32 -0.43 6.29
C LEU A 57 17.75 0.06 7.62
N ARG A 58 17.71 -0.79 8.66
CA ARG A 58 17.30 -0.36 10.01
C ARG A 58 18.26 0.67 10.59
N LEU A 59 19.56 0.42 10.52
CA LEU A 59 20.57 1.36 11.01
C LEU A 59 20.47 2.71 10.31
N GLU A 60 20.23 2.70 9.00
CA GLU A 60 20.04 3.94 8.23
C GLU A 60 18.74 4.66 8.64
N LEU A 61 17.64 3.93 8.86
CA LEU A 61 16.41 4.52 9.38
C LEU A 61 16.64 5.15 10.77
N ASP A 62 17.33 4.45 11.68
CA ASP A 62 17.63 4.95 13.03
C ASP A 62 18.49 6.22 12.98
N ARG A 63 19.48 6.26 12.08
CA ARG A 63 20.30 7.44 11.82
C ARG A 63 19.44 8.61 11.35
N LEU A 64 18.57 8.40 10.35
CA LEU A 64 17.71 9.45 9.82
C LEU A 64 16.67 9.94 10.84
N LEU A 65 16.14 9.06 11.68
CA LEU A 65 15.21 9.43 12.76
C LEU A 65 15.86 10.27 13.86
N SER A 66 17.18 10.16 14.03
CA SER A 66 17.96 10.90 15.02
C SER A 66 18.56 12.20 14.45
N ASP A 67 18.50 12.38 13.14
CA ASP A 67 19.06 13.54 12.44
C ASP A 67 18.11 14.75 12.55
N SER A 68 18.58 15.81 13.20
CA SER A 68 17.82 17.07 13.34
C SER A 68 17.50 17.76 12.02
N GLY A 69 18.24 17.46 10.95
CA GLY A 69 17.99 17.98 9.60
C GLY A 69 16.85 17.24 8.87
N THR A 70 16.40 16.10 9.38
CA THR A 70 15.35 15.29 8.75
C THR A 70 13.96 15.76 9.17
N LYS A 71 13.09 16.03 8.18
CA LYS A 71 11.69 16.37 8.43
C LYS A 71 10.90 15.14 8.88
N LEU A 72 10.71 15.03 10.19
CA LEU A 72 9.99 13.93 10.82
C LEU A 72 8.51 14.27 11.03
N TRP A 73 7.63 13.38 10.56
CA TRP A 73 6.23 13.34 11.00
C TRP A 73 6.06 12.34 12.13
N GLN A 74 5.19 12.65 13.10
CA GLN A 74 4.84 11.72 14.17
C GLN A 74 3.34 11.75 14.43
N SER A 75 2.78 10.59 14.74
CA SER A 75 1.42 10.45 15.25
C SER A 75 1.24 11.18 16.58
N LYS A 76 -0.02 11.44 16.99
CA LYS A 76 -0.32 12.08 18.28
C LYS A 76 0.23 11.32 19.49
N SER A 77 0.24 9.98 19.44
CA SER A 77 0.81 9.13 20.47
C SER A 77 2.35 9.11 20.42
N GLY A 78 2.96 9.59 19.34
CA GLY A 78 4.38 9.43 19.02
C GLY A 78 4.81 7.97 18.87
N ALA A 79 3.87 7.05 18.60
CA ALA A 79 4.16 5.64 18.35
C ALA A 79 4.66 5.42 16.92
N ASP A 80 3.99 6.06 15.97
CA ASP A 80 4.31 6.03 14.55
C ASP A 80 5.11 7.27 14.15
N ARG A 81 6.30 7.05 13.60
CA ARG A 81 7.27 8.06 13.16
C ARG A 81 7.61 7.81 11.70
N ARG A 82 7.52 8.85 10.86
CA ARG A 82 7.63 8.73 9.40
C ARG A 82 8.50 9.80 8.78
N ILE A 83 9.30 9.39 7.81
CA ILE A 83 10.08 10.26 6.95
C ILE A 83 9.55 10.07 5.52
N PHE A 84 8.84 11.07 5.03
CA PHE A 84 8.33 11.09 3.66
C PHE A 84 9.43 11.52 2.70
N GLY A 85 9.65 10.77 1.62
CA GLY A 85 10.72 11.07 0.67
C GLY A 85 12.10 10.63 1.14
N ALA A 86 12.17 9.57 1.94
CA ALA A 86 13.43 9.05 2.48
C ALA A 86 14.40 8.57 1.39
N ASP A 87 13.88 8.14 0.24
CA ASP A 87 14.66 7.85 -0.97
C ASP A 87 15.46 9.06 -1.49
N ARG A 88 15.05 10.29 -1.17
CA ARG A 88 15.70 11.51 -1.66
C ARG A 88 16.88 11.95 -0.81
N ILE A 89 16.97 11.43 0.41
CA ILE A 89 17.98 11.81 1.40
C ILE A 89 18.84 10.62 1.86
N SER A 90 18.58 9.42 1.35
CA SER A 90 19.35 8.22 1.63
C SER A 90 19.51 7.36 0.38
N PRO A 91 20.74 7.23 -0.17
CA PRO A 91 21.00 6.35 -1.31
C PRO A 91 20.63 4.88 -1.03
N LEU A 92 20.79 4.43 0.21
CA LEU A 92 20.44 3.06 0.60
C LEU A 92 18.93 2.82 0.51
N ILE A 93 18.11 3.78 0.95
CA ILE A 93 16.64 3.70 0.82
C ILE A 93 16.21 3.95 -0.63
N ALA A 94 16.94 4.79 -1.37
CA ALA A 94 16.69 5.05 -2.79
C ALA A 94 16.77 3.77 -3.63
N ALA A 95 17.70 2.87 -3.30
CA ALA A 95 17.84 1.58 -3.97
C ALA A 95 16.56 0.73 -3.92
N PHE A 96 15.76 0.84 -2.85
CA PHE A 96 14.46 0.16 -2.76
C PHE A 96 13.43 0.78 -3.71
N PHE A 97 13.36 2.11 -3.80
CA PHE A 97 12.45 2.80 -4.74
C PHE A 97 12.78 2.47 -6.21
N GLN A 98 14.07 2.32 -6.49
CA GLN A 98 14.64 2.08 -7.81
C GLN A 98 14.76 0.59 -8.16
N ASP A 99 14.32 -0.31 -7.28
CA ASP A 99 14.48 -1.74 -7.48
C ASP A 99 13.88 -2.20 -8.82
N PRO A 100 14.66 -2.82 -9.72
CA PRO A 100 14.18 -3.20 -11.05
C PRO A 100 13.04 -4.21 -11.04
N TYR A 101 13.02 -5.13 -10.07
CA TYR A 101 11.98 -6.15 -9.98
C TYR A 101 10.66 -5.53 -9.51
N ILE A 102 10.71 -4.69 -8.47
CA ILE A 102 9.52 -3.94 -8.01
C ILE A 102 8.97 -3.08 -9.15
N SER A 103 9.85 -2.39 -9.88
CA SER A 103 9.48 -1.59 -11.05
C SER A 103 8.76 -2.42 -12.10
N HIS A 104 9.33 -3.57 -12.46
CA HIS A 104 8.78 -4.47 -13.46
C HIS A 104 7.38 -4.97 -13.10
N ILE A 105 7.19 -5.42 -11.86
CA ILE A 105 5.88 -5.90 -11.38
C ILE A 105 4.85 -4.78 -11.31
N ILE A 106 5.21 -3.61 -10.75
CA ILE A 106 4.29 -2.47 -10.65
C ILE A 106 3.90 -1.98 -12.04
N ASP A 107 4.85 -1.85 -12.98
CA ASP A 107 4.56 -1.41 -14.34
C ASP A 107 3.59 -2.36 -15.04
N ALA A 108 3.78 -3.67 -14.86
CA ALA A 108 2.90 -4.69 -15.42
C ALA A 108 1.51 -4.69 -14.77
N TYR A 109 1.42 -4.44 -13.46
CA TYR A 109 0.17 -4.40 -12.71
C TYR A 109 -0.63 -3.11 -12.96
N GLU A 110 0.05 -1.98 -13.05
CA GLU A 110 -0.55 -0.66 -13.34
C GLU A 110 -0.75 -0.42 -14.83
N LYS A 111 -0.15 -1.25 -15.69
CA LYS A 111 -0.15 -1.09 -17.16
C LYS A 111 0.43 0.26 -17.58
N SER A 112 1.41 0.75 -16.82
CA SER A 112 2.05 2.04 -17.03
C SER A 112 3.45 2.06 -16.43
N SER A 113 4.41 2.61 -17.16
CA SER A 113 5.78 2.86 -16.68
C SER A 113 5.93 4.19 -15.93
N ARG A 114 4.85 4.97 -15.79
CA ARG A 114 4.88 6.28 -15.12
C ARG A 114 4.80 6.10 -13.62
N LYS A 115 5.96 6.14 -12.96
CA LYS A 115 6.03 6.20 -11.50
C LYS A 115 5.78 7.61 -11.00
N THR A 116 4.86 7.74 -10.05
CA THR A 116 4.70 8.94 -9.24
C THR A 116 4.69 8.50 -7.78
N GLY A 117 5.58 9.07 -6.96
CA GLY A 117 5.69 8.65 -5.57
C GLY A 117 7.05 8.93 -4.95
N PHE A 118 7.29 8.28 -3.83
CA PHE A 118 8.50 8.32 -3.03
C PHE A 118 8.48 7.15 -2.04
N THR A 119 9.62 6.85 -1.42
CA THR A 119 9.70 5.90 -0.31
C THR A 119 9.44 6.62 1.01
N MET A 120 8.47 6.11 1.76
CA MET A 120 8.25 6.51 3.14
C MET A 120 9.00 5.54 4.05
N ALA A 121 9.94 6.04 4.84
CA ALA A 121 10.60 5.25 5.87
C ALA A 121 9.82 5.43 7.18
N SER A 122 9.43 4.32 7.81
CA SER A 122 8.49 4.33 8.94
C SER A 122 9.03 3.48 10.08
N HIS A 123 8.90 3.97 11.30
CA HIS A 123 9.18 3.23 12.53
C HIS A 123 7.98 3.32 13.46
N ILE A 124 7.43 2.17 13.83
CA ILE A 124 6.29 2.08 14.73
C ILE A 124 6.75 1.37 16.01
N SER A 125 6.58 2.04 17.13
CA SER A 125 6.79 1.47 18.46
C SER A 125 5.48 1.03 19.06
N PHE A 126 5.51 -0.03 19.87
CA PHE A 126 4.38 -0.38 20.72
C PHE A 126 4.12 0.75 21.72
N LYS A 127 2.86 1.18 21.80
CA LYS A 127 2.33 2.05 22.86
C LYS A 127 0.89 1.60 23.13
N GLU A 128 0.54 1.51 24.41
CA GLU A 128 -0.83 1.20 24.80
C GLU A 128 -1.81 2.26 24.24
N GLY A 129 -2.97 1.80 23.76
CA GLY A 129 -3.95 2.66 23.09
C GLY A 129 -3.57 3.14 21.67
N ASN A 130 -2.44 2.69 21.10
CA ASN A 130 -2.11 2.98 19.71
C ASN A 130 -3.00 2.16 18.76
N THR A 131 -3.72 2.84 17.86
CA THR A 131 -4.58 2.21 16.84
C THR A 131 -3.81 1.76 15.59
N GLY A 132 -2.48 1.65 15.69
CA GLY A 132 -1.59 1.21 14.62
C GLY A 132 -1.26 2.28 13.56
N SER A 133 -0.57 1.83 12.51
CA SER A 133 -0.14 2.67 11.39
C SER A 133 -1.33 3.36 10.73
N GLY A 134 -1.26 4.69 10.61
CA GLY A 134 -2.25 5.45 9.86
C GLY A 134 -3.55 5.67 10.61
N GLU A 135 -3.65 5.38 11.91
CA GLU A 135 -4.80 5.72 12.75
C GLU A 135 -6.11 4.98 12.38
N GLY A 136 -6.05 3.65 12.26
CA GLY A 136 -7.21 2.79 12.00
C GLY A 136 -7.47 2.46 10.53
N TRP A 137 -8.60 1.82 10.25
CA TRP A 137 -8.94 1.32 8.92
C TRP A 137 -9.09 2.43 7.88
N HIS A 138 -8.40 2.26 6.76
CA HIS A 138 -8.49 3.19 5.65
C HIS A 138 -8.09 2.57 4.32
N ARG A 139 -8.48 3.24 3.25
CA ARG A 139 -7.89 3.16 1.92
C ARG A 139 -6.98 4.36 1.74
N ASP A 140 -5.88 4.19 1.03
CA ASP A 140 -5.05 5.36 0.72
C ASP A 140 -5.72 6.31 -0.27
N ARG A 141 -6.47 5.75 -1.23
CA ARG A 141 -7.21 6.46 -2.27
C ARG A 141 -8.50 5.73 -2.61
N ALA A 142 -9.52 6.47 -3.00
CA ALA A 142 -10.82 5.94 -3.45
C ALA A 142 -11.17 6.42 -4.88
N ASP A 143 -10.42 7.38 -5.40
CA ASP A 143 -10.59 7.97 -6.74
C ASP A 143 -9.73 7.29 -7.80
N TYR A 144 -8.62 6.65 -7.40
CA TYR A 144 -7.74 5.94 -8.30
C TYR A 144 -6.90 4.85 -7.66
N LYS A 145 -6.51 3.87 -8.48
CA LYS A 145 -5.56 2.83 -8.12
C LYS A 145 -4.19 3.42 -7.76
N GLN A 146 -3.71 3.05 -6.57
CA GLN A 146 -2.38 3.35 -6.07
C GLN A 146 -1.76 2.03 -5.61
N THR A 147 -0.65 1.62 -6.24
CA THR A 147 0.11 0.44 -5.81
C THR A 147 1.28 0.85 -4.92
N LYS A 148 1.52 0.07 -3.87
CA LYS A 148 2.64 0.25 -2.93
C LYS A 148 3.41 -1.06 -2.80
N ALA A 149 4.73 -0.94 -2.67
CA ALA A 149 5.58 -2.00 -2.17
C ALA A 149 5.96 -1.69 -0.72
N ILE A 150 5.80 -2.66 0.18
CA ILE A 150 6.09 -2.51 1.61
C ILE A 150 7.17 -3.52 1.97
N LEU A 151 8.31 -3.03 2.45
CA LEU A 151 9.41 -3.85 2.94
C LEU A 151 9.40 -3.84 4.47
N TYR A 152 9.17 -5.01 5.07
CA TYR A 152 9.33 -5.17 6.51
C TYR A 152 10.81 -5.35 6.85
N LEU A 153 11.32 -4.47 7.71
CA LEU A 153 12.71 -4.51 8.20
C LEU A 153 12.89 -5.33 9.47
N SER A 154 11.78 -5.75 10.09
CA SER A 154 11.72 -6.61 11.27
C SER A 154 10.81 -7.80 10.99
N ASN A 155 11.00 -8.90 11.72
CA ASN A 155 10.10 -10.04 11.64
C ASN A 155 8.69 -9.61 12.07
N VAL A 156 7.68 -9.97 11.28
CA VAL A 156 6.27 -9.69 11.56
C VAL A 156 5.55 -11.01 11.79
N ASN A 157 4.75 -11.05 12.85
CA ASN A 157 3.86 -12.16 13.18
C ASN A 157 2.56 -11.62 13.79
N GLU A 158 1.64 -12.51 14.13
CA GLU A 158 0.32 -12.16 14.67
C GLU A 158 0.38 -11.37 15.99
N ASN A 159 1.50 -11.45 16.72
CA ASN A 159 1.65 -10.89 18.05
C ASN A 159 2.36 -9.52 18.06
N ASN A 160 2.77 -8.97 16.92
CA ASN A 160 3.51 -7.69 16.86
C ASN A 160 2.91 -6.63 15.93
N GLY A 161 1.58 -6.69 15.74
CA GLY A 161 0.83 -5.69 14.99
C GLY A 161 1.08 -5.78 13.47
N PRO A 162 0.78 -6.93 12.83
CA PRO A 162 0.94 -7.07 11.39
C PRO A 162 0.01 -6.11 10.66
N THR A 163 0.41 -5.65 9.47
CA THR A 163 -0.53 -4.91 8.62
C THR A 163 -1.67 -5.82 8.21
N GLN A 164 -2.90 -5.38 8.45
CA GLN A 164 -4.11 -6.12 8.12
C GLN A 164 -4.70 -5.59 6.81
N TYR A 165 -5.25 -6.51 6.01
CA TYR A 165 -5.89 -6.20 4.73
C TYR A 165 -7.20 -6.96 4.62
N ILE A 166 -8.15 -6.40 3.88
CA ILE A 166 -9.35 -7.11 3.46
C ILE A 166 -9.12 -7.57 2.02
N GLU A 167 -9.04 -8.88 1.82
CA GLU A 167 -8.83 -9.48 0.50
C GLU A 167 -9.89 -9.03 -0.51
N GLY A 168 -9.45 -8.69 -1.73
CA GLY A 168 -10.31 -8.24 -2.82
C GLY A 168 -10.87 -6.82 -2.64
N SER A 169 -10.52 -6.13 -1.55
CA SER A 169 -11.14 -4.84 -1.22
C SER A 169 -10.73 -3.69 -2.15
N HIS A 170 -9.66 -3.88 -2.94
CA HIS A 170 -9.12 -2.93 -3.94
C HIS A 170 -9.95 -2.86 -5.22
N GLY A 171 -10.77 -3.87 -5.51
CA GLY A 171 -11.53 -3.97 -6.75
C GLY A 171 -12.57 -2.85 -6.88
N PHE A 172 -12.80 -2.38 -8.12
CA PHE A 172 -13.74 -1.29 -8.40
C PHE A 172 -15.13 -1.51 -7.77
N ARG A 173 -15.71 -2.71 -7.91
CA ARG A 173 -17.00 -3.07 -7.29
C ARG A 173 -16.94 -2.97 -5.76
N SER A 174 -15.85 -3.39 -5.15
CA SER A 174 -15.65 -3.32 -3.71
C SER A 174 -15.56 -1.86 -3.23
N VAL A 175 -14.78 -1.02 -3.91
CA VAL A 175 -14.62 0.40 -3.53
C VAL A 175 -15.96 1.14 -3.61
N TRP A 176 -16.75 0.92 -4.67
CA TRP A 176 -17.95 1.72 -4.93
C TRP A 176 -19.23 1.09 -4.40
N PHE A 177 -19.52 -0.16 -4.79
CA PHE A 177 -20.79 -0.80 -4.42
C PHE A 177 -20.78 -1.24 -2.96
N ARG A 178 -19.72 -1.93 -2.52
CA ARG A 178 -19.63 -2.34 -1.11
C ARG A 178 -19.39 -1.13 -0.19
N GLY A 179 -18.66 -0.11 -0.65
CA GLY A 179 -18.45 1.12 0.11
C GLY A 179 -19.74 1.86 0.37
N TRP A 180 -20.56 2.03 -0.66
CA TRP A 180 -21.90 2.61 -0.52
C TRP A 180 -22.79 1.78 0.42
N ARG A 181 -22.78 0.44 0.31
CA ARG A 181 -23.55 -0.43 1.21
C ARG A 181 -23.11 -0.31 2.67
N ALA A 182 -21.81 -0.14 2.91
CA ALA A 182 -21.24 0.08 4.23
C ALA A 182 -21.41 1.53 4.73
N GLY A 183 -22.19 2.36 4.03
CA GLY A 183 -22.50 3.73 4.44
C GLY A 183 -21.37 4.75 4.19
N LEU A 184 -20.33 4.38 3.42
CA LEU A 184 -19.24 5.30 3.10
C LEU A 184 -19.68 6.33 2.06
N ALA A 185 -19.33 7.58 2.31
CA ALA A 185 -19.51 8.64 1.33
C ALA A 185 -18.60 8.40 0.10
N PRO A 186 -18.99 8.90 -1.09
CA PRO A 186 -18.12 8.81 -2.26
C PRO A 186 -16.75 9.47 -1.98
N LEU A 187 -15.67 8.75 -2.30
CA LEU A 187 -14.27 9.11 -2.00
C LEU A 187 -13.86 9.08 -0.52
N GLU A 188 -14.74 8.67 0.38
CA GLU A 188 -14.37 8.47 1.78
C GLU A 188 -13.33 7.34 1.88
N THR A 189 -12.18 7.69 2.43
CA THR A 189 -11.04 6.78 2.58
C THR A 189 -10.95 6.17 3.96
N ARG A 190 -11.59 6.76 4.97
CA ARG A 190 -11.59 6.29 6.35
C ARG A 190 -12.77 5.36 6.61
N MET A 191 -12.56 4.34 7.41
CA MET A 191 -13.60 3.37 7.77
C MET A 191 -13.62 3.17 9.27
N LYS A 192 -14.84 3.08 9.82
CA LYS A 192 -15.07 2.61 11.18
C LYS A 192 -15.15 1.09 11.19
N ASP A 193 -15.04 0.51 12.37
CA ASP A 193 -15.05 -0.95 12.53
C ASP A 193 -16.36 -1.57 12.03
N GLU A 194 -17.51 -0.90 12.21
CA GLU A 194 -18.81 -1.40 11.73
C GLU A 194 -18.85 -1.51 10.20
N ALA A 195 -18.24 -0.55 9.50
CA ALA A 195 -18.13 -0.61 8.04
C ALA A 195 -17.22 -1.77 7.60
N VAL A 196 -16.15 -2.05 8.35
CA VAL A 196 -15.24 -3.18 8.07
C VAL A 196 -15.94 -4.52 8.28
N GLU A 197 -16.71 -4.67 9.35
CA GLU A 197 -17.51 -5.87 9.59
C GLU A 197 -18.48 -6.17 8.44
N ASP A 198 -19.10 -5.13 7.87
CA ASP A 198 -19.95 -5.27 6.68
C ASP A 198 -19.18 -5.73 5.44
N TYR A 199 -17.96 -5.22 5.23
CA TYR A 199 -17.07 -5.70 4.18
C TYR A 199 -16.72 -7.18 4.36
N LEU A 200 -16.46 -7.62 5.58
CA LEU A 200 -16.12 -9.02 5.88
C LEU A 200 -17.30 -9.97 5.73
N ARG A 201 -18.51 -9.53 6.10
CA ARG A 201 -19.75 -10.33 5.95
C ARG A 201 -20.03 -10.64 4.49
N THR A 202 -19.82 -9.68 3.60
CA THR A 202 -20.07 -9.85 2.16
C THR A 202 -19.00 -10.66 1.43
N ASN A 203 -17.78 -10.74 1.97
CA ASN A 203 -16.69 -11.54 1.40
C ASN A 203 -16.86 -13.06 1.63
N LYS A 204 -17.67 -13.46 2.61
CA LYS A 204 -17.96 -14.88 2.91
C LYS A 204 -19.14 -15.45 2.12
N SER A 205 -19.84 -14.62 1.34
CA SER A 205 -21.09 -14.97 0.64
C SER A 205 -20.98 -15.07 -0.88
N GLU A 206 -19.76 -15.05 -1.42
CA GLU A 206 -19.43 -15.34 -2.84
C GLU A 206 -18.59 -16.62 -2.92
#